data_AF-A0A8S3SR63-F1
#
_entry.id   AF-A0A8S3SR63-F1
#
_cell.length_a   1.000
_cell.length_b   1.000
_cell.length_c   1.000
_cell.angle_alpha   90.00
_cell.angle_beta   90.00
_cell.angle_gamma   90.00
#
_symmetry.space_group_name_H-M   'P 1'
#
loop_
_entity.id
_entity.type
_entity.pdbx_description
1 polymer ?
#
loop_
_entity_poly.entity_id
_entity_poly.type
_entity_poly.pdbx_seq_one_letter_code
_entity_poly.pdbx_strand_id
1 'polypeptide(L)'
;MEGPIFSDIFEMDRYLLNMLSLKLKLYRNDPSFCLMSGEIDTNYHISLEDVVIKLCKIRPNPAIIVAHSEALKTTNAKYPFTKTMMKNFTIMQGSTSLIVENVFQDVKPKSIVLGLVSSTAMSGAYTKNPFNFMNYDLKQVTLFCDGIPVDGIPLKLDFNENSGATNVSPYVKMFETRGKWMLDTGMK
;
A
#
# COMPACT_ATOMS: atom_id res chain seq x y z
N MET A 1 11.31 14.80 -12.90
CA MET A 1 10.20 14.02 -12.32
C MET A 1 9.97 14.52 -10.91
N GLU A 2 8.73 14.82 -10.55
CA GLU A 2 8.36 15.16 -9.17
C GLU A 2 7.20 14.26 -8.75
N GLY A 3 7.17 13.87 -7.48
CA GLY A 3 6.14 13.00 -6.93
C GLY A 3 6.06 13.16 -5.42
N PRO A 4 4.90 12.89 -4.81
CA PRO A 4 4.77 12.90 -3.36
C PRO A 4 5.58 11.76 -2.75
N ILE A 5 6.04 11.97 -1.50
CA ILE A 5 6.62 10.90 -0.71
C ILE A 5 5.46 10.11 -0.10
N PHE A 6 5.22 8.90 -0.61
CA PHE A 6 4.23 7.98 -0.05
C PHE A 6 4.75 7.39 1.26
N SER A 7 4.34 8.00 2.36
CA SER A 7 4.61 7.54 3.72
C SER A 7 3.40 7.86 4.57
N ASP A 8 2.99 6.91 5.41
CA ASP A 8 1.77 7.01 6.22
C ASP A 8 1.64 8.32 7.02
N ILE A 9 2.77 8.88 7.48
CA ILE A 9 2.79 10.13 8.26
C ILE A 9 2.54 11.39 7.42
N PHE A 10 2.77 11.35 6.10
CA PHE A 10 2.57 12.48 5.19
C PHE A 10 1.18 12.47 4.55
N GLU A 11 0.43 11.38 4.70
CA GLU A 11 -0.95 11.25 4.24
C GLU A 11 -1.98 11.67 5.30
N MET A 12 -1.54 12.12 6.47
CA MET A 12 -2.45 12.61 7.51
C MET A 12 -3.03 13.99 7.16
N ASP A 13 -4.28 14.23 7.54
CA ASP A 13 -4.98 15.52 7.36
C ASP A 13 -4.51 16.63 8.31
N ARG A 14 -3.33 16.49 8.94
CA ARG A 14 -2.82 17.42 9.97
C ARG A 14 -1.42 17.89 9.62
N TYR A 15 -1.16 19.17 9.90
CA TYR A 15 0.19 19.72 9.82
C TYR A 15 1.00 19.34 11.06
N LEU A 16 2.30 19.18 10.87
CA LEU A 16 3.25 19.00 11.96
C LEU A 16 3.46 20.33 12.68
N LEU A 17 3.49 20.28 14.02
CA LEU A 17 3.76 21.46 14.83
C LEU A 17 5.17 22.02 14.59
N ASN A 18 5.32 23.31 14.88
CA ASN A 18 6.61 23.98 14.79
C ASN A 18 7.62 23.38 15.78
N MET A 19 8.91 23.54 15.50
CA MET A 19 10.03 23.04 16.34
C MET A 19 10.16 21.50 16.41
N LEU A 20 9.53 20.76 15.50
CA LEU A 20 9.79 19.33 15.32
C LEU A 20 10.97 19.10 14.36
N SER A 21 11.95 18.31 14.80
CA SER A 21 13.04 17.85 13.93
C SER A 21 12.60 16.61 13.17
N LEU A 22 12.55 16.71 11.83
CA LEU A 22 12.23 15.59 10.95
C LEU A 22 13.49 15.10 10.26
N LYS A 23 13.75 13.80 10.35
CA LYS A 23 14.86 13.14 9.66
C LYS A 23 14.30 12.11 8.69
N LEU A 24 14.35 12.43 7.40
CA LEU A 24 13.99 11.51 6.33
C LEU A 24 15.24 10.73 5.90
N LYS A 25 15.14 9.40 5.84
CA LYS A 25 16.14 8.54 5.21
C LYS A 25 15.46 7.79 4.08
N LEU A 26 15.95 7.98 2.86
CA LEU A 26 15.46 7.28 1.69
C LEU A 26 16.52 6.25 1.28
N TYR A 27 16.11 4.99 1.21
CA TYR A 27 16.93 3.92 0.66
C TYR A 27 16.45 3.62 -0.74
N ARG A 28 17.39 3.45 -1.65
CA ARG A 28 17.09 3.15 -3.03
C ARG A 28 16.98 1.64 -3.23
N ASN A 29 15.98 1.24 -4.01
CA ASN A 29 15.82 -0.15 -4.46
C ASN A 29 16.82 -0.50 -5.56
N ASP A 30 17.06 -1.81 -5.73
CA ASP A 30 17.97 -2.32 -6.74
C ASP A 30 17.53 -1.92 -8.16
N PRO A 31 18.48 -1.65 -9.09
CA PRO A 31 18.16 -1.29 -10.47
C PRO A 31 17.29 -2.34 -11.18
N SER A 32 17.45 -3.62 -10.85
CA SER A 32 16.64 -4.73 -11.37
C SER A 32 15.17 -4.67 -10.97
N PHE A 33 14.84 -3.96 -9.89
CA PHE A 33 13.47 -3.71 -9.47
C PHE A 33 12.89 -2.45 -10.11
N CYS A 34 13.72 -1.42 -10.34
CA CYS A 34 13.28 -0.13 -10.86
C CYS A 34 13.20 -0.06 -12.39
N LEU A 35 13.97 -0.88 -13.11
CA LEU A 35 14.08 -0.82 -14.56
C LEU A 35 13.51 -2.07 -15.22
N MET A 36 12.88 -1.86 -16.38
CA MET A 36 12.45 -2.95 -17.26
C MET A 36 13.27 -2.94 -18.54
N SER A 37 13.70 -4.11 -18.99
CA SER A 37 14.50 -4.31 -20.18
C SER A 37 14.12 -5.64 -20.85
N GLY A 38 14.24 -5.70 -22.18
CA GLY A 38 14.07 -6.94 -22.93
C GLY A 38 15.26 -7.90 -22.79
N GLU A 39 16.40 -7.41 -22.27
CA GLU A 39 17.62 -8.17 -22.06
C GLU A 39 17.78 -8.56 -20.58
N ILE A 40 18.34 -9.76 -20.35
CA ILE A 40 18.40 -10.40 -19.03
C ILE A 40 19.53 -9.84 -18.15
N ASP A 41 20.65 -9.42 -18.74
CA ASP A 41 21.93 -9.19 -18.03
C ASP A 41 22.59 -7.85 -18.39
N THR A 42 21.78 -6.81 -18.41
CA THR A 42 22.26 -5.45 -18.64
C THR A 42 22.60 -4.77 -17.32
N ASN A 43 23.86 -4.35 -17.16
CA ASN A 43 24.35 -3.56 -16.03
C ASN A 43 23.83 -2.11 -16.09
N TYR A 44 22.51 -1.93 -16.06
CA TYR A 44 21.93 -0.60 -16.00
C TYR A 44 22.15 0.00 -14.61
N HIS A 45 22.64 1.23 -14.59
CA HIS A 45 22.82 2.00 -13.37
C HIS A 45 21.98 3.26 -13.47
N ILE A 46 21.07 3.46 -12.51
CA ILE A 46 20.42 4.75 -12.32
C ILE A 46 21.42 5.62 -11.53
N SER A 47 21.72 6.82 -11.99
CA SER A 47 22.44 7.84 -11.21
C SER A 47 21.48 8.95 -10.82
N LEU A 48 21.51 9.37 -9.56
CA LEU A 48 20.74 10.52 -9.09
C LEU A 48 21.68 11.73 -9.14
N GLU A 49 21.39 12.67 -10.04
CA GLU A 49 22.19 13.90 -10.17
C GLU A 49 21.76 14.92 -9.11
N ASP A 50 20.54 15.42 -9.22
CA ASP A 50 19.96 16.39 -8.28
C ASP A 50 18.69 15.85 -7.62
N VAL A 51 18.70 15.77 -6.29
CA VAL A 51 17.54 15.37 -5.48
C VAL A 51 17.15 16.52 -4.55
N VAL A 52 15.98 17.10 -4.80
CA VAL A 52 15.42 18.21 -4.01
C VAL A 52 14.12 17.78 -3.36
N ILE A 53 13.98 18.05 -2.05
CA ILE A 53 12.74 17.83 -1.31
C ILE A 53 11.99 19.16 -1.22
N LYS A 54 10.77 19.22 -1.77
CA LYS A 54 9.86 20.36 -1.63
C LYS A 54 8.94 20.12 -0.43
N LEU A 55 8.92 21.06 0.52
CA LEU A 55 8.05 21.01 1.70
C LEU A 55 7.12 22.22 1.72
N CYS A 56 5.85 21.99 2.07
CA CYS A 56 4.91 23.06 2.31
C CYS A 56 5.04 23.52 3.77
N LYS A 57 5.36 24.80 3.98
CA LYS A 57 5.40 25.43 5.31
C LYS A 57 4.29 26.48 5.40
N ILE A 58 3.43 26.34 6.39
CA ILE A 58 2.35 27.30 6.65
C ILE A 58 2.80 28.28 7.73
N ARG A 59 2.49 29.57 7.53
CA ARG A 59 2.69 30.61 8.53
C ARG A 59 1.35 30.92 9.19
N PRO A 60 1.04 30.33 10.37
CA PRO A 60 -0.21 30.63 11.07
C PRO A 60 -0.19 32.04 11.68
N ASN A 61 -1.38 32.54 12.03
CA ASN A 61 -1.52 33.78 12.79
C ASN A 61 -0.79 33.65 14.16
N PRO A 62 0.00 34.65 14.59
CA PRO A 62 0.67 34.65 15.89
C PRO A 62 -0.21 34.26 17.08
N ALA A 63 -1.49 34.65 17.10
CA ALA A 63 -2.42 34.28 18.18
C ALA A 63 -2.58 32.75 18.32
N ILE A 64 -2.58 32.02 17.19
CA ILE A 64 -2.69 30.56 17.16
C ILE A 64 -1.42 29.90 17.69
N ILE A 65 -0.24 30.51 17.43
CA ILE A 65 1.04 29.99 17.92
C ILE A 65 1.09 30.04 19.45
N VAL A 66 0.65 31.15 20.06
CA VAL A 66 0.58 31.30 21.52
C VAL A 66 -0.41 30.30 22.11
N ALA A 67 -1.61 30.19 21.54
CA ALA A 67 -2.62 29.23 21.99
C ALA A 67 -2.11 27.77 21.91
N HIS A 68 -1.42 27.38 20.84
CA HIS A 68 -0.78 26.07 20.75
C HIS A 68 0.31 25.88 21.81
N SER A 69 1.12 26.89 22.09
CA SER A 69 2.15 26.80 23.14
C SER A 69 1.55 26.63 24.53
N GLU A 70 0.39 27.21 24.83
CA GLU A 70 -0.31 27.02 26.10
C GLU A 70 -0.96 25.63 26.17
N ALA A 71 -1.62 25.19 25.09
CA ALA A 71 -2.22 23.86 25.00
C ALA A 71 -1.19 22.73 25.12
N LEU A 72 0.04 22.92 24.61
CA LEU A 72 1.13 21.95 24.72
C LEU A 72 1.69 21.81 26.14
N LYS A 73 1.46 22.79 27.03
CA LYS A 73 1.84 22.66 28.45
C LYS A 73 0.91 21.72 29.21
N THR A 74 -0.35 21.62 28.79
CA THR A 74 -1.38 20.82 29.45
C THR A 74 -1.65 19.50 28.75
N THR A 75 -1.50 19.44 27.43
CA THR A 75 -1.86 18.28 26.61
C THR A 75 -0.82 17.98 25.54
N ASN A 76 -0.52 16.68 25.37
CA ASN A 76 0.39 16.24 24.31
C ASN A 76 -0.28 16.29 22.94
N ALA A 77 0.46 16.70 21.92
CA ALA A 77 0.01 16.64 20.54
C ALA A 77 -0.17 15.18 20.09
N LYS A 78 -1.33 14.86 19.53
CA LYS A 78 -1.65 13.54 18.99
C LYS A 78 -1.79 13.63 17.47
N TYR A 79 -1.07 12.75 16.77
CA TYR A 79 -1.12 12.63 15.31
C TYR A 79 -1.74 11.29 14.92
N PRO A 80 -3.05 11.23 14.66
CA PRO A 80 -3.67 10.02 14.14
C PRO A 80 -3.27 9.84 12.67
N PHE A 81 -2.72 8.68 12.34
CA PHE A 81 -2.44 8.28 10.97
C PHE A 81 -2.78 6.80 10.78
N THR A 82 -3.07 6.40 9.55
CA THR A 82 -3.30 4.99 9.21
C THR A 82 -1.98 4.38 8.79
N LYS A 83 -1.55 3.31 9.47
CA LYS A 83 -0.31 2.62 9.14
C LYS A 83 -0.55 1.54 8.09
N THR A 84 0.22 1.55 7.00
CA THR A 84 0.20 0.51 5.99
C THR A 84 1.22 -0.56 6.34
N MET A 85 0.81 -1.83 6.37
CA MET A 85 1.71 -2.96 6.61
C MET A 85 1.61 -3.96 5.47
N MET A 86 2.76 -4.35 4.92
CA MET A 86 2.87 -5.37 3.89
C MET A 86 3.36 -6.68 4.51
N LYS A 87 2.70 -7.79 4.18
CA LYS A 87 3.16 -9.14 4.49
C LYS A 87 3.17 -9.97 3.22
N ASN A 88 4.32 -10.57 2.95
CA ASN A 88 4.54 -11.36 1.74
C ASN A 88 4.51 -12.84 2.10
N PHE A 89 3.76 -13.61 1.31
CA PHE A 89 3.67 -15.06 1.44
C PHE A 89 4.04 -15.69 0.10
N THR A 90 4.80 -16.78 0.13
CA THR A 90 5.20 -17.50 -1.09
C THR A 90 4.28 -18.70 -1.26
N ILE A 91 3.66 -18.80 -2.44
CA ILE A 91 2.85 -19.95 -2.85
C ILE A 91 3.71 -20.80 -3.79
N MET A 92 3.81 -22.10 -3.51
CA MET A 92 4.58 -23.01 -4.35
C MET A 92 3.81 -23.39 -5.61
N GLN A 93 4.52 -23.64 -6.71
CA GLN A 93 3.87 -24.09 -7.95
C GLN A 93 3.19 -25.45 -7.72
N GLY A 94 1.92 -25.57 -8.13
CA GLY A 94 1.13 -26.78 -7.97
C GLY A 94 0.35 -26.90 -6.66
N SER A 95 0.48 -25.93 -5.74
CA SER A 95 -0.38 -25.90 -4.54
C SER A 95 -1.79 -25.40 -4.87
N THR A 96 -2.80 -26.13 -4.41
CA THR A 96 -4.22 -25.77 -4.63
C THR A 96 -4.76 -24.78 -3.60
N SER A 97 -4.17 -24.75 -2.39
CA SER A 97 -4.63 -23.89 -1.30
C SER A 97 -3.45 -23.38 -0.46
N LEU A 98 -3.59 -22.15 0.03
CA LEU A 98 -2.73 -21.55 1.04
C LEU A 98 -3.62 -21.07 2.18
N ILE A 99 -3.34 -21.52 3.40
CA ILE A 99 -3.97 -21.02 4.62
C ILE A 99 -2.88 -20.34 5.43
N VAL A 100 -3.05 -19.05 5.69
CA VAL A 100 -2.15 -18.28 6.54
C VAL A 100 -2.92 -17.87 7.78
N GLU A 101 -2.53 -18.45 8.91
CA GLU A 101 -3.07 -18.08 10.21
C GLU A 101 -2.29 -16.89 10.80
N ASN A 102 -2.95 -16.10 11.64
CA ASN A 102 -2.33 -15.00 12.38
C ASN A 102 -1.57 -13.99 11.49
N VAL A 103 -2.16 -13.64 10.33
CA VAL A 103 -1.60 -12.63 9.42
C VAL A 103 -1.37 -11.31 10.13
N PHE A 104 -2.21 -10.90 11.08
CA PHE A 104 -1.96 -9.74 11.93
C PHE A 104 -2.30 -10.11 13.37
N GLN A 105 -1.29 -10.08 14.26
CA GLN A 105 -1.44 -10.55 15.65
C GLN A 105 -1.96 -9.46 16.60
N ASP A 106 -1.47 -8.23 16.47
CA ASP A 106 -1.77 -7.16 17.46
C ASP A 106 -2.77 -6.11 16.95
N VAL A 107 -2.83 -5.90 15.63
CA VAL A 107 -3.59 -4.80 15.03
C VAL A 107 -4.53 -5.36 13.99
N LYS A 108 -5.84 -5.17 14.21
CA LYS A 108 -6.85 -5.46 13.20
C LYS A 108 -6.80 -4.38 12.11
N PRO A 109 -6.48 -4.74 10.85
CA PRO A 109 -6.45 -3.77 9.76
C PRO A 109 -7.87 -3.31 9.43
N LYS A 110 -7.99 -2.05 8.98
CA LYS A 110 -9.26 -1.49 8.49
C LYS A 110 -9.65 -2.07 7.13
N SER A 111 -8.67 -2.30 6.27
CA SER A 111 -8.84 -2.89 4.94
C SER A 111 -7.63 -3.75 4.61
N ILE A 112 -7.85 -4.78 3.79
CA ILE A 112 -6.81 -5.68 3.31
C ILE A 112 -6.86 -5.68 1.79
N VAL A 113 -5.71 -5.52 1.17
CA VAL A 113 -5.55 -5.69 -0.28
C VAL A 113 -4.64 -6.89 -0.51
N LEU A 114 -5.11 -7.80 -1.35
CA LEU A 114 -4.37 -8.97 -1.76
C LEU A 114 -3.95 -8.77 -3.21
N GLY A 115 -2.66 -8.95 -3.48
CA GLY A 115 -2.10 -8.91 -4.83
C GLY A 115 -1.19 -10.12 -5.00
N LEU A 116 -1.31 -10.78 -6.15
CA LEU A 116 -0.45 -11.91 -6.51
C LEU A 116 0.54 -11.45 -7.58
N VAL A 117 1.80 -11.78 -7.36
CA VAL A 117 2.91 -11.43 -8.25
C VAL A 117 3.90 -12.60 -8.28
N SER A 118 4.60 -12.76 -9.39
CA SER A 118 5.67 -13.77 -9.48
C SER A 118 6.77 -13.46 -8.46
N SER A 119 7.25 -14.48 -7.75
CA SER A 119 8.38 -14.35 -6.82
C SER A 119 9.61 -13.73 -7.47
N THR A 120 9.91 -14.12 -8.71
CA THR A 120 11.01 -13.55 -9.51
C THR A 120 10.84 -12.06 -9.81
N ALA A 121 9.60 -11.58 -9.98
CA ALA A 121 9.34 -10.16 -10.18
C ALA A 121 9.49 -9.39 -8.84
N MET A 122 9.03 -9.99 -7.73
CA MET A 122 9.15 -9.38 -6.40
C MET A 122 10.60 -9.22 -5.93
N SER A 123 11.48 -10.16 -6.30
CA SER A 123 12.92 -10.07 -6.00
C SER A 123 13.68 -9.10 -6.91
N GLY A 124 13.04 -8.58 -7.98
CA GLY A 124 13.68 -7.73 -8.99
C GLY A 124 14.30 -8.54 -10.12
N ALA A 125 13.76 -8.38 -11.32
CA ALA A 125 14.30 -8.95 -12.55
C ALA A 125 13.98 -8.01 -13.71
N TYR A 126 14.96 -7.70 -14.56
CA TYR A 126 14.79 -6.73 -15.65
C TYR A 126 13.67 -7.09 -16.63
N THR A 127 13.39 -8.39 -16.82
CA THR A 127 12.38 -8.88 -17.75
C THR A 127 10.96 -8.88 -17.18
N LYS A 128 10.79 -8.66 -15.86
CA LYS A 128 9.50 -8.79 -15.19
C LYS A 128 9.17 -7.54 -14.38
N ASN A 129 7.89 -7.18 -14.39
CA ASN A 129 7.39 -6.03 -13.66
C ASN A 129 6.84 -6.45 -12.27
N PRO A 130 7.39 -5.94 -11.15
CA PRO A 130 6.86 -6.19 -9.81
C PRO A 130 5.47 -5.60 -9.56
N PHE A 131 5.06 -4.60 -10.35
CA PHE A 131 3.74 -3.95 -10.26
C PHE A 131 2.69 -4.59 -11.17
N ASN A 132 3.06 -5.63 -11.91
CA ASN A 132 2.11 -6.37 -12.75
C ASN A 132 1.47 -7.51 -11.94
N PHE A 133 0.33 -7.21 -11.32
CA PHE A 133 -0.45 -8.18 -10.57
C PHE A 133 -1.22 -9.09 -11.53
N MET A 134 -1.04 -10.39 -11.37
CA MET A 134 -1.76 -11.40 -12.16
C MET A 134 -2.69 -12.20 -11.25
N ASN A 135 -3.74 -12.75 -11.83
CA ASN A 135 -4.73 -13.55 -11.12
C ASN A 135 -4.26 -14.99 -10.81
N TYR A 136 -3.37 -15.57 -11.62
CA TYR A 136 -2.86 -16.95 -11.47
C TYR A 136 -3.95 -18.02 -11.25
N ASP A 137 -5.10 -17.89 -11.93
CA ASP A 137 -6.27 -18.78 -11.75
C ASP A 137 -6.74 -18.92 -10.29
N LEU A 138 -6.71 -17.82 -9.53
CA LEU A 138 -7.23 -17.79 -8.17
C LEU A 138 -8.75 -18.04 -8.18
N LYS A 139 -9.20 -19.09 -7.52
CA LYS A 139 -10.63 -19.50 -7.53
C LYS A 139 -11.43 -18.97 -6.35
N GLN A 140 -10.79 -18.84 -5.19
CA GLN A 140 -11.49 -18.51 -3.95
C GLN A 140 -10.58 -17.77 -2.98
N VAL A 141 -11.14 -16.74 -2.34
CA VAL A 141 -10.53 -16.01 -1.23
C VAL A 141 -11.51 -15.96 -0.07
N THR A 142 -11.05 -16.34 1.11
CA THR A 142 -11.84 -16.26 2.35
C THR A 142 -11.01 -15.56 3.42
N LEU A 143 -11.62 -14.60 4.11
CA LEU A 143 -10.99 -13.88 5.21
C LEU A 143 -11.71 -14.16 6.52
N PHE A 144 -10.95 -14.58 7.53
CA PHE A 144 -11.44 -14.84 8.88
C PHE A 144 -10.92 -13.75 9.83
N CYS A 145 -11.81 -13.27 10.69
CA CYS A 145 -11.46 -12.44 11.84
C CYS A 145 -11.97 -13.15 13.09
N ASP A 146 -11.06 -13.48 14.02
CA ASP A 146 -11.40 -14.14 15.28
C ASP A 146 -12.22 -15.44 15.09
N GLY A 147 -11.91 -16.21 14.04
CA GLY A 147 -12.61 -17.45 13.69
C GLY A 147 -13.93 -17.27 12.94
N ILE A 148 -14.40 -16.03 12.74
CA ILE A 148 -15.64 -15.72 12.03
C ILE A 148 -15.31 -15.22 10.61
N PRO A 149 -15.94 -15.77 9.56
CA PRO A 149 -15.75 -15.27 8.20
C PRO A 149 -16.33 -13.85 8.09
N VAL A 150 -15.51 -12.88 7.66
CA VAL A 150 -15.91 -11.46 7.64
C VAL A 150 -17.09 -11.20 6.70
N ASP A 151 -17.17 -11.94 5.59
CA ASP A 151 -18.20 -11.75 4.56
C ASP A 151 -19.29 -12.83 4.57
N GLY A 152 -19.18 -13.83 5.45
CA GLY A 152 -20.07 -15.01 5.50
C GLY A 152 -20.00 -15.93 4.27
N ILE A 153 -19.80 -15.37 3.09
CA ILE A 153 -19.68 -16.05 1.79
C ILE A 153 -18.24 -15.83 1.30
N PRO A 154 -17.53 -16.90 0.91
CA PRO A 154 -16.21 -16.75 0.33
C PRO A 154 -16.29 -16.07 -1.04
N LEU A 155 -15.33 -15.19 -1.32
CA LEU A 155 -15.22 -14.53 -2.62
C LEU A 155 -14.76 -15.57 -3.64
N LYS A 156 -15.70 -15.99 -4.50
CA LYS A 156 -15.39 -16.84 -5.65
C LYS A 156 -14.94 -15.95 -6.80
N LEU A 157 -13.92 -16.40 -7.50
CA LEU A 157 -13.32 -15.75 -8.66
C LEU A 157 -13.31 -16.78 -9.78
N ASP A 158 -13.75 -16.36 -10.97
CA ASP A 158 -13.70 -17.21 -12.16
C ASP A 158 -13.25 -16.35 -13.33
N PHE A 159 -12.03 -16.60 -13.79
CA PHE A 159 -11.39 -15.80 -14.83
C PHE A 159 -11.60 -16.38 -16.23
N ASN A 160 -12.46 -17.39 -16.37
CA ASN A 160 -12.82 -17.92 -17.68
C ASN A 160 -13.77 -16.98 -18.43
N GLU A 161 -13.53 -16.79 -19.73
CA GLU A 161 -14.31 -15.89 -20.60
C GLU A 161 -15.78 -16.32 -20.75
N ASN A 162 -16.10 -17.59 -20.48
CA ASN A 162 -17.42 -18.17 -20.71
C ASN A 162 -18.39 -18.04 -19.51
N SER A 163 -17.91 -17.71 -18.31
CA SER A 163 -18.71 -17.63 -17.07
C SER A 163 -18.79 -16.18 -16.58
N GLY A 164 -19.46 -15.34 -17.37
CA GLY A 164 -19.44 -13.88 -17.26
C GLY A 164 -20.09 -13.21 -16.02
N ALA A 165 -20.05 -13.79 -14.82
CA ALA A 165 -20.71 -13.21 -13.65
C ALA A 165 -19.94 -13.22 -12.32
N THR A 166 -18.83 -13.96 -12.18
CA THR A 166 -18.25 -14.17 -10.83
C THR A 166 -17.24 -13.10 -10.40
N ASN A 167 -16.58 -12.41 -11.33
CA ASN A 167 -15.55 -11.40 -10.98
C ASN A 167 -16.12 -10.03 -10.61
N VAL A 168 -17.41 -9.79 -10.88
CA VAL A 168 -18.04 -8.49 -10.60
C VAL A 168 -18.15 -8.25 -9.10
N SER A 169 -18.58 -9.24 -8.32
CA SER A 169 -18.76 -9.04 -6.87
C SER A 169 -17.44 -8.73 -6.15
N PRO A 170 -16.32 -9.45 -6.39
CA PRO A 170 -15.01 -9.09 -5.83
C PRO A 170 -14.51 -7.73 -6.32
N TYR A 171 -14.77 -7.37 -7.57
CA TYR A 171 -14.40 -6.07 -8.12
C TYR A 171 -15.16 -4.93 -7.43
N VAL A 172 -16.49 -5.03 -7.31
CA VAL A 172 -17.32 -4.06 -6.58
C VAL A 172 -16.86 -3.93 -5.13
N LYS A 173 -16.62 -5.06 -4.45
CA LYS A 173 -16.13 -5.11 -3.06
C LYS A 173 -14.82 -4.33 -2.89
N MET A 174 -13.93 -4.39 -3.88
CA MET A 174 -12.67 -3.65 -3.87
C MET A 174 -12.90 -2.13 -3.81
N PHE A 175 -13.85 -1.60 -4.58
CA PHE A 175 -14.20 -0.17 -4.56
C PHE A 175 -14.97 0.21 -3.30
N GLU A 176 -15.89 -0.64 -2.83
CA GLU A 176 -16.63 -0.42 -1.58
C GLU A 176 -15.68 -0.34 -0.38
N THR A 177 -14.74 -1.28 -0.27
CA THR A 177 -13.76 -1.34 0.83
C THR A 177 -12.86 -0.11 0.86
N ARG A 178 -12.60 0.48 -0.32
CA ARG A 178 -11.81 1.71 -0.45
C ARG A 178 -12.65 2.99 -0.31
N GLY A 179 -13.97 2.88 -0.13
CA GLY A 179 -14.87 4.03 -0.06
C GLY A 179 -14.93 4.82 -1.38
N LYS A 180 -14.58 4.19 -2.50
CA LYS A 180 -14.56 4.79 -3.85
C LYS A 180 -15.65 4.24 -4.76
N TRP A 181 -16.60 3.49 -4.20
CA TRP A 181 -17.76 3.04 -4.94
C TRP A 181 -18.52 4.25 -5.50
N MET A 182 -18.74 4.26 -6.81
CA MET A 182 -19.39 5.35 -7.57
C MET A 182 -18.63 6.69 -7.61
N LEU A 183 -17.34 6.72 -7.23
CA LEU A 183 -16.48 7.89 -7.40
C LEU A 183 -15.54 7.68 -8.59
N ASP A 184 -15.52 8.62 -9.53
CA ASP A 184 -14.60 8.63 -10.68
C ASP A 184 -13.20 9.10 -10.26
N THR A 185 -12.59 8.36 -9.34
CA THR A 185 -11.23 8.60 -8.88
C THR A 185 -10.45 7.30 -8.89
N GLY A 186 -9.25 7.33 -9.47
CA GLY A 186 -8.37 6.16 -9.50
C GLY A 186 -8.07 5.60 -8.11
N MET A 187 -7.63 4.35 -8.05
CA MET A 187 -7.19 3.73 -6.81
C MET A 187 -5.92 4.43 -6.32
N LYS A 188 -6.04 5.16 -5.21
CA LYS A 188 -4.95 5.68 -4.39
C LYS A 188 -5.13 5.00 -3.04
#